data_AF-J8DB24-F1
#
_entry.id   AF-J8DB24-F1
#
_cell.length_a   1.000
_cell.length_b   1.000
_cell.length_c   1.000
_cell.angle_alpha   90.00
_cell.angle_beta   90.00
_cell.angle_gamma   90.00
#
_symmetry.space_group_name_H-M   'P 1'
#
loop_
_entity.id
_entity.type
_entity.pdbx_description
1 polymer ?
#
loop_
_entity_poly.entity_id
_entity_poly.type
_entity_poly.pdbx_seq_one_letter_code
_entity_poly.pdbx_strand_id
1 'polypeptide(L)' 'MNSLSKLNSILDEVSPHMSTNLSTTDMFSIAKTMMDHSPNINKRQIKCDDKYIDGIYYAQPDIESVQRISKDLK' A
#
# COMPACT_ATOMS: atom_id res chain seq x y z
N MET A 1 19.92 -13.04 -9.08
CA MET A 1 19.57 -14.03 -8.04
C MET A 1 19.81 -13.55 -6.61
N ASN A 2 20.79 -12.68 -6.32
CA ASN A 2 21.12 -12.24 -4.96
C ASN A 2 20.06 -11.37 -4.23
N SER A 3 19.05 -10.84 -4.92
CA SER A 3 18.01 -10.01 -4.30
C SER A 3 16.87 -10.85 -3.71
N LEU A 4 16.48 -11.94 -4.37
CA LEU A 4 15.42 -12.86 -3.91
C LEU A 4 15.84 -13.64 -2.67
N SER A 5 17.11 -14.05 -2.58
CA SER A 5 17.61 -14.74 -1.37
C SER A 5 17.62 -13.82 -0.15
N LYS A 6 17.84 -12.52 -0.34
CA LYS A 6 17.76 -11.51 0.73
C LYS A 6 16.32 -11.21 1.15
N LEU A 7 15.34 -11.40 0.26
CA LEU A 7 13.92 -11.22 0.59
C LEU A 7 13.46 -12.21 1.67
N ASN A 8 13.90 -13.47 1.62
CA ASN A 8 13.63 -14.45 2.69
C ASN A 8 14.13 -13.94 4.04
N SER A 9 15.40 -13.54 4.12
CA SER A 9 15.98 -13.06 5.38
C SER A 9 15.28 -11.82 5.93
N ILE A 10 14.79 -10.93 5.04
CA ILE A 10 13.98 -9.78 5.46
C ILE A 10 12.64 -10.24 6.00
N LEU A 11 11.94 -11.12 5.26
CA LEU A 11 10.62 -11.62 5.67
C LEU A 11 10.69 -12.37 7.00
N ASP A 12 11.72 -13.18 7.23
CA ASP A 12 11.92 -13.88 8.50
C ASP A 12 12.06 -12.92 9.69
N GLU A 13 12.76 -11.79 9.50
CA GLU A 13 12.96 -10.76 10.53
C GLU A 13 11.70 -9.91 10.75
N VAL A 14 10.99 -9.52 9.67
CA VAL A 14 9.83 -8.61 9.79
C VAL A 14 8.51 -9.32 10.07
N SER A 15 8.38 -10.60 9.69
CA SER A 15 7.12 -11.34 9.81
C SER A 15 6.57 -11.41 11.23
N PRO A 16 7.37 -11.54 12.31
CA PRO A 16 6.84 -11.52 13.68
C PRO A 16 6.21 -10.17 14.08
N HIS A 17 6.54 -9.10 13.35
CA HIS A 17 6.10 -7.73 13.62
C HIS A 17 5.09 -7.22 12.57
N MET A 18 4.68 -8.07 11.63
CA MET A 18 3.79 -7.72 10.53
C MET A 18 2.60 -8.69 10.49
N SER A 19 1.40 -8.15 10.35
CA SER A 19 0.21 -8.93 10.03
C SER A 19 -0.15 -8.72 8.57
N THR A 20 -0.20 -9.80 7.80
CA THR A 20 -0.55 -9.78 6.38
C THR A 20 -1.42 -10.99 6.04
N ASN A 21 -2.28 -10.85 5.03
CA ASN A 21 -3.04 -11.94 4.42
C ASN A 21 -2.36 -12.50 3.17
N LEU A 22 -1.15 -12.02 2.83
CA LEU A 22 -0.35 -12.54 1.73
C LEU A 22 0.48 -13.73 2.19
N SER A 23 0.50 -14.80 1.40
CA SER A 23 1.44 -15.90 1.63
C SER A 23 2.87 -15.49 1.23
N THR A 24 3.86 -16.21 1.74
CA THR A 24 5.27 -16.04 1.32
C THR A 24 5.41 -16.20 -0.19
N THR A 25 4.69 -17.14 -0.80
CA THR A 25 4.68 -17.36 -2.26
C THR A 25 4.12 -16.17 -3.04
N ASP A 26 3.08 -15.51 -2.52
CA ASP A 26 2.50 -14.31 -3.13
C ASP A 26 3.52 -13.16 -3.12
N MET A 27 4.17 -12.95 -1.97
CA MET A 27 5.20 -11.93 -1.81
C MET A 27 6.40 -12.18 -2.75
N PHE A 28 6.81 -13.43 -2.91
CA PHE A 28 7.86 -13.80 -3.87
C PHE A 28 7.46 -13.55 -5.33
N SER A 29 6.24 -13.90 -5.69
CA SER A 29 5.73 -13.72 -7.05
C SER A 29 5.68 -12.23 -7.41
N ILE A 30 5.18 -11.39 -6.50
CA ILE A 30 5.16 -9.93 -6.65
C ILE A 30 6.59 -9.40 -6.81
N ALA A 31 7.50 -9.77 -5.91
CA ALA A 31 8.88 -9.30 -5.95
C ALA A 31 9.58 -9.67 -7.27
N LYS A 32 9.35 -10.88 -7.78
CA LYS A 32 9.87 -11.32 -9.08
C LYS A 32 9.32 -10.47 -10.22
N THR A 33 7.99 -10.27 -10.29
CA THR A 33 7.37 -9.42 -11.33
C THR A 33 7.90 -7.99 -11.30
N MET A 34 8.10 -7.41 -10.12
CA MET A 34 8.65 -6.06 -9.95
C MET A 34 10.16 -5.95 -10.26
N MET A 35 10.90 -7.07 -10.23
CA MET A 35 12.29 -7.09 -10.69
C MET A 35 12.37 -7.19 -12.21
N ASP A 36 11.47 -7.95 -12.83
CA ASP A 36 11.45 -8.14 -14.28
C ASP A 36 10.89 -6.90 -15.02
N HIS A 37 10.07 -6.09 -14.34
CA HIS A 37 9.45 -4.88 -14.89
C HIS A 37 9.61 -3.72 -13.92
N SER A 38 10.03 -2.54 -14.39
CA SER A 38 10.01 -1.31 -13.58
C SER A 38 8.62 -0.67 -13.66
N PRO A 39 7.71 -0.88 -12.68
CA PRO A 39 6.38 -0.29 -12.73
C PRO A 39 6.47 1.24 -12.62
N ASN A 40 5.59 1.93 -13.36
CA ASN A 40 5.34 3.34 -13.08
C ASN A 40 4.37 3.46 -11.90
N ILE A 41 4.88 3.88 -10.73
CA ILE A 41 4.09 4.00 -9.50
C ILE A 41 3.59 5.44 -9.37
N ASN A 42 2.29 5.63 -9.56
CA ASN A 42 1.64 6.93 -9.40
C ASN A 42 1.08 7.09 -7.97
N LYS A 43 1.41 8.19 -7.29
CA LYS A 43 0.83 8.53 -5.99
C LYS A 43 -0.49 9.31 -6.17
N ARG A 44 -1.49 8.96 -5.35
CA ARG A 44 -2.75 9.69 -5.21
C ARG A 44 -3.09 9.82 -3.72
N GLN A 45 -3.74 10.91 -3.35
CA GLN A 45 -4.19 11.15 -1.98
C GLN A 45 -5.59 11.77 -2.03
N ILE A 46 -6.50 11.24 -1.22
CA ILE A 46 -7.83 11.82 -1.04
C ILE A 46 -7.66 13.16 -0.33
N LYS A 47 -8.25 14.22 -0.89
CA LYS A 47 -8.33 15.52 -0.22
C LYS A 47 -9.29 15.39 0.98
N CYS A 48 -8.93 16.03 2.08
CA CYS A 48 -9.77 16.10 3.27
C CYS A 48 -9.82 17.52 3.79
N ASP A 49 -10.95 17.86 4.41
CA ASP A 49 -11.15 19.07 5.19
C ASP A 49 -11.15 18.74 6.69
N ASP A 50 -10.77 19.73 7.50
CA ASP A 50 -10.77 19.61 8.95
C ASP A 50 -12.19 19.66 9.50
N LYS A 51 -12.56 18.67 10.33
CA LYS A 51 -13.85 18.64 11.03
C LYS A 51 -13.67 18.28 12.50
N TYR A 52 -14.35 19.00 13.38
CA TYR A 52 -14.42 18.65 14.79
C TYR A 52 -15.85 18.24 15.16
N ILE A 53 -16.02 17.03 15.71
CA ILE A 53 -17.30 16.54 16.24
C ILE A 53 -17.05 16.20 17.71
N ASP A 54 -17.81 16.82 18.62
CA ASP A 54 -17.67 16.64 20.08
C ASP A 54 -16.22 16.85 20.60
N GLY A 55 -15.50 17.80 20.00
CA GLY A 55 -14.11 18.12 20.34
C GLY A 55 -13.06 17.17 19.76
N ILE A 56 -13.47 16.14 19.01
CA ILE A 56 -12.58 15.17 18.37
C ILE A 56 -12.34 15.60 16.92
N TYR A 57 -11.08 15.62 16.50
CA TYR A 57 -10.67 15.91 15.14
C TYR A 57 -10.93 14.73 14.20
N TYR A 58 -11.50 15.02 13.04
CA TYR A 58 -11.69 14.13 11.90
C TYR A 58 -11.17 14.82 10.63
N ALA A 59 -10.37 14.08 9.85
CA ALA A 59 -10.07 14.46 8.48
C ALA A 59 -11.25 14.02 7.59
N GLN A 60 -12.18 14.92 7.29
CA GLN A 60 -13.38 14.63 6.50
C GLN A 60 -13.02 14.54 5.00
N PRO A 61 -13.22 13.39 4.32
CA PRO A 61 -12.91 13.27 2.90
C PRO A 61 -13.78 14.16 2.01
N ASP A 62 -13.15 14.81 1.02
CA ASP A 62 -13.83 15.52 -0.06
C ASP A 62 -14.48 14.52 -1.04
N ILE A 63 -15.79 14.66 -1.26
CA ILE A 63 -16.58 13.70 -2.04
C ILE A 63 -16.13 13.68 -3.50
N GLU A 64 -15.82 14.83 -4.09
CA GLU A 64 -15.37 14.89 -5.50
C GLU A 64 -14.01 14.19 -5.66
N SER A 65 -13.07 14.44 -4.74
CA SER A 65 -11.78 13.76 -4.71
C SER A 65 -11.94 12.25 -4.55
N VAL A 66 -12.83 11.79 -3.67
CA VAL A 66 -13.11 10.36 -3.47
C VAL A 66 -13.65 9.74 -4.76
N GLN A 67 -14.66 10.35 -5.38
CA GLN A 67 -15.28 9.83 -6.60
C GLN A 67 -14.29 9.75 -7.76
N ARG A 68 -13.50 10.81 -7.96
CA ARG A 68 -12.48 10.85 -9.01
C ARG A 68 -11.42 9.77 -8.82
N ILE A 69 -10.84 9.66 -7.62
CA ILE A 69 -9.82 8.64 -7.34
C ILE A 69 -10.42 7.23 -7.46
N SER A 70 -11.67 7.03 -7.02
CA SER A 70 -12.36 5.74 -7.17
C SER A 70 -12.58 5.35 -8.64
N LYS A 71 -12.86 6.33 -9.52
CA LYS A 71 -12.99 6.08 -10.96
C LYS A 71 -11.65 5.71 -11.59
N ASP A 72 -10.56 6.34 -11.17
CA ASP A 72 -9.22 6.07 -11.69
C ASP A 72 -8.65 4.70 -11.24
N LEU A 73 -9.15 4.15 -10.12
CA LEU A 73 -8.72 2.86 -9.56
C LEU A 73 -9.59 1.67 -10.00
N LYS A 74 -10.71 1.91 -10.70
CA LYS A 74 -11.55 0.87 -11.30
C LYS A 74 -10.93 0.34 -12.59
#